data_AF-A0A844M702-F1
#
_entry.id   AF-A0A844M702-F1
#
_cell.length_a   1.000
_cell.length_b   1.000
_cell.length_c   1.000
_cell.angle_alpha   90.00
_cell.angle_beta   90.00
_cell.angle_gamma   90.00
#
_symmetry.space_group_name_H-M   'P 1'
#
loop_
_entity.id
_entity.type
_entity.pdbx_description
1 polymer ?
#
loop_
_entity_poly.entity_id
_entity_poly.type
_entity_poly.pdbx_seq_one_letter_code
_entity_poly.pdbx_strand_id
1 'polypeptide(L)'
;MLKKLVHFLKKTNLFFGCLSLVVVAGGSLVTVTGFGVSHLAKAGVPADREFWERVTHAGVGSIVLGLVGTVTTTAVGASLNSFDGENKEEKNQESSQVTVSQLLSESSEDSQSISEDTSDSRRIYSYHIMKINGHPNFLEDGLVLCRVEAQEQQLLYNFISPSQLDQLATIYGEIYDVISRLVGKCFSSYQPFPKEALDEYLQIHHRYIEAVESSHIGAEYLQSCKGCSYLFAENHVVCAPQPLGWYGVDCPDKRWVSQRALRPYEDDAVVAKLNSRLELCNVIKRDCTILVRDEYTSRCFSFNFDGVLYPSSDKLTELDDMASLATYVDYFRHRKIVECDYSTSDYIDCWRYELANTNVTIDVTDNRIIVREGKSLGSKFHEFRLNGQPFNAYSYACPRDLRNNYNLVSLVDYLKRRSHKKEVS
;
A
#
# COMPACT_ATOMS: atom_id res chain seq x y z
N MET A 1 -3.47 -8.16 48.45
CA MET A 1 -2.04 -8.08 48.07
C MET A 1 -1.84 -7.97 46.56
N LEU A 2 -2.61 -8.70 45.75
CA LEU A 2 -2.54 -8.70 44.27
C LEU A 2 -2.59 -7.29 43.63
N LYS A 3 -3.51 -6.41 44.05
CA LYS A 3 -3.60 -5.03 43.51
C LYS A 3 -2.34 -4.19 43.74
N LYS A 4 -1.67 -4.34 44.89
CA LYS A 4 -0.40 -3.63 45.18
C LYS A 4 0.74 -4.17 44.33
N LEU A 5 0.75 -5.48 44.07
CA LEU A 5 1.73 -6.15 43.21
C LEU A 5 1.56 -5.72 41.73
N VAL A 6 0.33 -5.72 41.22
CA VAL A 6 0.02 -5.27 39.85
C VAL A 6 0.38 -3.78 39.66
N HIS A 7 0.07 -2.93 40.65
CA HIS A 7 0.44 -1.52 40.59
C HIS A 7 1.97 -1.30 40.60
N PHE A 8 2.71 -2.08 41.40
CA PHE A 8 4.17 -2.06 41.40
C PHE A 8 4.74 -2.50 40.04
N LEU A 9 4.22 -3.59 39.46
CA LEU A 9 4.64 -4.10 38.14
C LEU A 9 4.35 -3.11 37.01
N LYS A 10 3.20 -2.40 37.04
CA LYS A 10 2.87 -1.34 36.07
C LYS A 10 3.89 -0.19 36.14
N LYS A 11 4.25 0.24 37.36
CA LYS A 11 5.24 1.32 37.57
C LYS A 11 6.64 0.91 37.08
N THR A 12 7.04 -0.32 37.34
CA THR A 12 8.32 -0.88 36.89
C THR A 12 8.36 -1.01 35.36
N ASN A 13 7.28 -1.50 34.74
CA ASN A 13 7.16 -1.64 33.29
C ASN A 13 7.22 -0.28 32.57
N LEU A 14 6.54 0.74 33.12
CA LEU A 14 6.60 2.11 32.60
C LEU A 14 8.02 2.69 32.68
N PHE A 15 8.73 2.45 33.78
CA PHE A 15 10.12 2.90 33.96
C PHE A 15 11.06 2.27 32.92
N PHE A 16 10.96 0.97 32.67
CA PHE A 16 11.75 0.29 31.64
C PHE A 16 11.38 0.73 30.22
N GLY A 17 10.10 1.05 29.95
CA GLY A 17 9.66 1.61 28.68
C GLY A 17 10.28 2.99 28.42
N CYS A 18 10.27 3.88 29.42
CA CYS A 18 10.91 5.19 29.33
C CYS A 18 12.43 5.07 29.15
N LEU A 19 13.10 4.17 29.88
CA LEU A 19 14.54 3.93 29.73
C LEU A 19 14.88 3.44 28.31
N SER A 20 14.06 2.55 27.76
CA SER A 20 14.22 2.03 26.39
C SER A 20 14.09 3.14 25.34
N LEU A 21 13.13 4.06 25.50
CA LEU A 21 12.98 5.22 24.63
C LEU A 21 14.18 6.19 24.70
N VAL A 22 14.75 6.40 25.89
CA VAL A 22 15.98 7.22 26.05
C VAL A 22 17.16 6.57 25.33
N VAL A 23 17.28 5.24 25.40
CA VAL A 23 18.33 4.49 24.68
C VAL A 23 18.14 4.60 23.15
N VAL A 24 16.90 4.54 22.64
CA VAL A 24 16.61 4.77 21.22
C VAL A 24 16.97 6.21 20.80
N ALA A 25 16.59 7.21 21.60
CA ALA A 25 16.88 8.61 21.30
C ALA A 25 18.40 8.89 21.28
N GLY A 26 19.12 8.35 22.27
CA GLY A 26 20.59 8.43 22.35
C GLY A 26 21.27 7.72 21.16
N GLY A 27 20.84 6.50 20.84
CA GLY A 27 21.36 5.74 19.70
C GLY A 27 21.09 6.44 18.36
N SER A 28 19.93 7.09 18.21
CA SER A 28 19.57 7.87 17.01
C SER A 28 20.48 9.08 16.83
N LEU A 29 20.73 9.83 17.91
CA LEU A 29 21.65 10.98 17.88
C LEU A 29 23.07 10.54 17.50
N VAL A 30 23.57 9.45 18.11
CA VAL A 30 24.90 8.89 17.83
C VAL A 30 25.01 8.37 16.38
N THR A 31 23.95 7.76 15.86
CA THR A 31 23.93 7.26 14.47
C THR A 31 23.93 8.41 13.47
N VAL A 32 23.09 9.44 13.67
CA VAL A 32 23.03 10.61 12.77
C VAL A 32 24.35 11.39 12.77
N THR A 33 24.94 11.57 13.95
CA THR A 33 26.25 12.23 14.08
C THR A 33 27.37 11.41 13.44
N GLY A 34 27.42 10.10 13.65
CA GLY A 34 28.39 9.21 13.01
C GLY A 34 28.27 9.17 11.48
N PHE A 35 27.04 9.09 10.96
CA PHE A 35 26.79 9.13 9.51
C PHE A 35 27.20 10.48 8.90
N GLY A 36 26.85 11.59 9.57
CA GLY A 36 27.23 12.93 9.15
C GLY A 36 28.75 13.12 9.07
N VAL A 37 29.48 12.69 10.10
CA VAL A 37 30.95 12.81 10.14
C VAL A 37 31.61 11.88 9.11
N SER A 38 31.08 10.67 8.88
CA SER A 38 31.58 9.77 7.82
C SER A 38 31.42 10.37 6.42
N HIS A 39 30.32 11.09 6.15
CA HIS A 39 30.15 11.81 4.89
C HIS A 39 31.08 13.03 4.75
N LEU A 40 31.36 13.74 5.84
CA LEU A 40 32.35 14.83 5.85
C LEU A 40 33.77 14.29 5.62
N ALA A 41 34.10 13.13 6.18
CA ALA A 41 35.37 12.44 5.93
C ALA A 41 35.53 12.07 4.44
N LYS A 42 34.46 11.59 3.80
CA LYS A 42 34.43 11.33 2.35
C LYS A 42 34.60 12.60 1.50
N ALA A 43 34.24 13.77 2.04
CA ALA A 43 34.43 15.08 1.41
C ALA A 43 35.83 15.68 1.66
N GLY A 44 36.75 14.94 2.28
CA GLY A 44 38.14 15.38 2.51
C GLY A 44 38.38 16.10 3.84
N VAL A 45 37.40 16.13 4.75
CA VAL A 45 37.59 16.65 6.12
C VAL A 45 38.37 15.61 6.93
N PRO A 46 39.45 15.98 7.65
CA PRO A 46 40.24 15.03 8.43
C PRO A 46 39.42 14.50 9.60
N ALA A 47 38.89 13.28 9.45
CA ALA A 47 38.18 12.54 10.48
C ALA A 47 38.52 11.04 10.38
N ASP A 48 38.72 10.40 11.54
CA ASP A 48 39.03 8.98 11.63
C ASP A 48 37.81 8.13 11.27
N ARG A 49 37.78 7.68 10.02
CA ARG A 49 36.65 6.98 9.43
C ARG A 49 36.32 5.68 10.16
N GLU A 50 37.32 4.91 10.58
CA GLU A 50 37.10 3.62 11.25
C GLU A 50 36.49 3.82 12.64
N PHE A 51 36.90 4.87 13.35
CA PHE A 51 36.30 5.24 14.62
C PHE A 51 34.82 5.61 14.46
N TRP A 52 34.47 6.45 13.49
CA TRP A 52 33.08 6.90 13.29
C TRP A 52 32.16 5.82 12.71
N GLU A 53 32.68 4.88 11.93
CA GLU A 53 31.94 3.69 11.52
C GLU A 53 31.61 2.80 12.74
N ARG A 54 32.55 2.56 13.67
CA ARG A 54 32.28 1.83 14.92
C ARG A 54 31.26 2.55 15.82
N VAL A 55 31.36 3.87 15.94
CA VAL A 55 30.39 4.69 16.70
C VAL A 55 29.00 4.61 16.09
N THR A 56 28.89 4.62 14.76
CA THR A 56 27.62 4.46 14.04
C THR A 56 27.03 3.07 14.29
N HIS A 57 27.83 2.01 14.22
CA HIS A 57 27.37 0.65 14.52
C HIS A 57 26.91 0.48 15.98
N ALA A 58 27.61 1.09 16.94
CA ALA A 58 27.19 1.13 18.34
C ALA A 58 25.87 1.90 18.54
N GLY A 59 25.69 3.00 17.79
CA GLY A 59 24.44 3.77 17.75
C GLY A 59 23.27 2.94 17.23
N VAL A 60 23.45 2.25 16.10
CA VAL A 60 22.44 1.35 15.52
C VAL A 60 22.12 0.19 16.47
N GLY A 61 23.14 -0.43 17.07
CA GLY A 61 22.96 -1.48 18.07
C GLY A 61 22.16 -1.01 19.29
N SER A 62 22.38 0.24 19.73
CA SER A 62 21.60 0.85 20.83
C SER A 62 20.14 1.10 20.44
N ILE A 63 19.87 1.54 19.20
CA ILE A 63 18.51 1.70 18.68
C ILE A 63 17.78 0.36 18.69
N VAL A 64 18.41 -0.70 18.17
CA VAL A 64 17.81 -2.04 18.12
C VAL A 64 17.52 -2.56 19.53
N LEU A 65 18.47 -2.44 20.47
CA LEU A 65 18.28 -2.86 21.86
C LEU A 65 17.13 -2.09 22.54
N GLY A 66 17.07 -0.77 22.31
CA GLY A 66 16.01 0.08 22.83
C GLY A 66 14.63 -0.27 22.23
N LEU A 67 14.55 -0.58 20.93
CA LEU A 67 13.31 -1.01 20.30
C LEU A 67 12.81 -2.35 20.87
N VAL A 68 13.68 -3.33 21.06
CA VAL A 68 13.32 -4.60 21.72
C VAL A 68 12.82 -4.36 23.16
N GLY A 69 13.45 -3.45 23.90
CA GLY A 69 12.99 -3.01 25.23
C GLY A 69 11.60 -2.36 25.21
N THR A 70 11.30 -1.54 24.19
CA THR A 70 9.96 -0.94 24.04
C THR A 70 8.89 -1.98 23.70
N VAL A 71 9.15 -2.91 22.79
CA VAL A 71 8.18 -3.94 22.39
C VAL A 71 7.83 -4.86 23.56
N THR A 72 8.84 -5.31 24.30
CA THR A 72 8.67 -6.14 25.49
C THR A 72 7.88 -5.44 26.59
N THR A 73 8.17 -4.16 26.86
CA THR A 73 7.40 -3.39 27.86
C THR A 73 5.97 -3.07 27.41
N THR A 74 5.73 -2.91 26.10
CA THR A 74 4.37 -2.71 25.58
C THR A 74 3.54 -3.99 25.71
N ALA A 75 4.12 -5.15 25.38
CA ALA A 75 3.47 -6.46 25.54
C ALA A 75 3.17 -6.78 27.01
N VAL A 76 4.14 -6.57 27.91
CA VAL A 76 3.94 -6.75 29.36
C VAL A 76 2.92 -5.74 29.91
N GLY A 77 2.88 -4.52 29.37
CA GLY A 77 1.87 -3.51 29.73
C GLY A 77 0.46 -3.91 29.32
N ALA A 78 0.30 -4.47 28.12
CA ALA A 78 -0.97 -5.00 27.64
C ALA A 78 -1.47 -6.17 28.51
N SER A 79 -0.59 -7.10 28.86
CA SER A 79 -0.92 -8.22 29.77
C SER A 79 -1.23 -7.75 31.19
N LEU A 80 -0.56 -6.72 31.71
CA LEU A 80 -0.87 -6.16 33.04
C LEU A 80 -2.17 -5.34 33.06
N ASN A 81 -2.66 -4.88 31.90
CA ASN A 81 -3.93 -4.17 31.79
C ASN A 81 -5.13 -5.12 31.66
N SER A 82 -4.97 -6.33 31.10
CA SER A 82 -6.06 -7.33 31.05
C SER A 82 -6.47 -7.81 32.45
N PHE A 83 -5.52 -7.94 33.39
CA PHE A 83 -5.80 -8.27 34.80
C PHE A 83 -6.61 -7.19 35.57
N ASP A 84 -6.71 -5.96 35.05
CA ASP A 84 -7.54 -4.89 35.61
C ASP A 84 -8.96 -4.87 35.00
N GLY A 85 -9.15 -5.46 33.82
CA GLY A 85 -10.42 -5.54 33.09
C GLY A 85 -11.36 -6.64 33.59
N GLU A 86 -10.80 -7.76 34.05
CA GLU A 86 -11.57 -8.93 34.52
C GLU A 86 -12.41 -8.66 35.78
N ASN A 87 -12.12 -7.59 36.54
CA ASN A 87 -12.89 -7.19 37.73
C ASN A 87 -14.01 -6.17 37.43
N LYS A 88 -14.21 -5.75 36.17
CA LYS A 88 -15.22 -4.73 35.80
C LYS A 88 -16.40 -5.27 35.01
N GLU A 89 -16.32 -6.47 34.44
CA GLU A 89 -17.41 -7.06 33.64
C GLU A 89 -18.40 -7.94 34.43
N GLU A 90 -18.09 -8.29 35.69
CA GLU A 90 -18.99 -9.10 36.54
C GLU A 90 -20.21 -8.37 37.13
N LYS A 91 -20.49 -7.11 36.76
CA LYS A 91 -21.60 -6.34 37.39
C LYS A 91 -22.79 -5.98 36.54
N ASN A 92 -22.83 -6.33 35.25
CA ASN A 92 -23.98 -6.05 34.38
C ASN A 92 -24.31 -7.26 33.50
N GLN A 93 -24.66 -8.39 34.11
CA GLN A 93 -25.33 -9.46 33.39
C GLN A 93 -26.36 -10.12 34.32
N GLU A 94 -27.61 -9.69 34.20
CA GLU A 94 -28.74 -10.51 34.61
C GLU A 94 -29.95 -10.28 33.67
N SER A 95 -30.36 -11.39 33.05
CA SER A 95 -31.68 -11.71 32.52
C SER A 95 -32.13 -11.15 31.16
N SER A 96 -32.11 -12.01 30.14
CA SER A 96 -33.30 -12.58 29.46
C SER A 96 -32.89 -13.10 28.07
N GLN A 97 -32.59 -14.39 27.93
CA GLN A 97 -33.51 -15.47 27.53
C GLN A 97 -33.54 -15.70 26.02
N VAL A 98 -33.08 -16.89 25.65
CA VAL A 98 -33.07 -17.53 24.33
C VAL A 98 -34.49 -17.58 23.74
N THR A 99 -34.67 -17.16 22.49
CA THR A 99 -35.78 -17.62 21.64
C THR A 99 -35.35 -17.64 20.18
N VAL A 100 -35.25 -18.87 19.66
CA VAL A 100 -35.18 -19.17 18.23
C VAL A 100 -36.56 -18.90 17.62
N SER A 101 -36.63 -18.17 16.51
CA SER A 101 -37.83 -18.12 15.68
C SER A 101 -37.42 -18.02 14.21
N GLN A 102 -37.62 -19.14 13.50
CA GLN A 102 -37.88 -19.17 12.08
C GLN A 102 -39.08 -18.28 11.77
N LEU A 103 -38.98 -17.45 10.72
CA LEU A 103 -40.13 -17.19 9.86
C LEU A 103 -39.65 -16.83 8.46
N LEU A 104 -40.27 -17.57 7.53
CA LEU A 104 -40.16 -17.53 6.09
C LEU A 104 -40.43 -16.12 5.53
N SER A 105 -39.79 -15.81 4.42
CA SER A 105 -40.35 -14.91 3.40
C SER A 105 -40.00 -15.46 2.03
N GLU A 106 -41.01 -16.06 1.40
CA GLU A 106 -41.03 -16.37 -0.03
C GLU A 106 -41.03 -15.07 -0.83
N SER A 107 -40.16 -14.97 -1.83
CA SER A 107 -40.47 -14.23 -3.07
C SER A 107 -39.72 -14.87 -4.23
N SER A 108 -40.44 -15.75 -4.93
CA SER A 108 -40.41 -16.07 -6.37
C SER A 108 -39.09 -15.96 -7.16
N GLU A 109 -38.66 -17.14 -7.61
CA GLU A 109 -38.04 -17.51 -8.91
C GLU A 109 -38.47 -16.56 -10.07
N ASP A 110 -37.70 -16.21 -11.09
CA ASP A 110 -36.77 -17.01 -11.91
C ASP A 110 -35.92 -16.07 -12.79
N SER A 111 -34.61 -16.33 -12.94
CA SER A 111 -33.98 -16.72 -14.23
C SER A 111 -32.45 -16.63 -14.20
N GLN A 112 -31.86 -17.83 -14.19
CA GLN A 112 -30.55 -18.25 -14.69
C GLN A 112 -29.31 -18.01 -13.80
N SER A 113 -29.24 -18.95 -12.86
CA SER A 113 -28.04 -19.65 -12.38
C SER A 113 -26.90 -19.79 -13.40
N ILE A 114 -25.72 -19.35 -12.97
CA ILE A 114 -24.51 -20.18 -13.06
C ILE A 114 -24.07 -20.38 -11.62
N SER A 115 -24.57 -21.45 -11.01
CA SER A 115 -23.95 -22.07 -9.85
C SER A 115 -22.79 -22.93 -10.35
N GLU A 116 -21.57 -22.59 -9.95
CA GLU A 116 -20.54 -23.61 -9.72
C GLU A 116 -20.11 -23.50 -8.26
N ASP A 117 -20.44 -24.58 -7.54
CA ASP A 117 -19.97 -24.93 -6.21
C ASP A 117 -18.43 -24.95 -6.15
N THR A 118 -17.85 -24.47 -5.04
CA THR A 118 -17.43 -25.37 -3.95
C THR A 118 -16.73 -24.59 -2.83
N SER A 119 -17.15 -24.92 -1.63
CA SER A 119 -16.58 -24.55 -0.35
C SER A 119 -15.16 -25.11 -0.15
N ASP A 120 -14.14 -24.41 -0.61
CA ASP A 120 -12.76 -24.65 -0.19
C ASP A 120 -12.13 -23.30 0.17
N SER A 121 -12.33 -22.83 1.40
CA SER A 121 -11.75 -21.58 1.90
C SER A 121 -10.24 -21.75 2.18
N ARG A 122 -9.50 -22.31 1.21
CA ARG A 122 -8.05 -22.38 1.26
C ARG A 122 -7.53 -20.95 1.29
N ARG A 123 -6.81 -20.62 2.36
CA ARG A 123 -6.19 -19.32 2.54
C ARG A 123 -5.21 -19.07 1.39
N ILE A 124 -5.37 -17.95 0.70
CA ILE A 124 -4.46 -17.50 -0.35
C ILE A 124 -3.36 -16.64 0.29
N TYR A 125 -2.12 -16.98 0.03
CA TYR A 125 -0.94 -16.27 0.51
C TYR A 125 -0.28 -15.49 -0.64
N SER A 126 0.20 -14.28 -0.33
CA SER A 126 0.98 -13.47 -1.28
C SER A 126 2.47 -13.58 -0.95
N TYR A 127 3.25 -13.81 -1.99
CA TYR A 127 4.70 -13.93 -1.93
C TYR A 127 5.35 -12.82 -2.75
N HIS A 128 6.43 -12.24 -2.22
CA HIS A 128 7.15 -11.13 -2.84
C HIS A 128 8.62 -11.51 -3.06
N ILE A 129 9.15 -11.16 -4.22
CA ILE A 129 10.58 -11.30 -4.50
C ILE A 129 11.30 -10.07 -3.96
N MET A 130 12.26 -10.28 -3.07
CA MET A 130 13.04 -9.22 -2.43
C MET A 130 14.54 -9.51 -2.53
N LYS A 131 15.34 -8.45 -2.50
CA LYS A 131 16.80 -8.56 -2.36
C LYS A 131 17.18 -8.37 -0.90
N ILE A 132 17.93 -9.31 -0.35
CA ILE A 132 18.56 -9.13 0.96
C ILE A 132 20.03 -8.79 0.73
N ASN A 133 20.46 -7.66 1.29
CA ASN A 133 21.87 -7.24 1.30
C ASN A 133 22.40 -7.31 2.74
N GLY A 134 23.58 -7.89 2.95
CA GLY A 134 24.37 -7.72 4.18
C GLY A 134 23.76 -8.23 5.49
N HIS A 135 22.96 -9.30 5.47
CA HIS A 135 22.44 -9.92 6.70
C HIS A 135 23.49 -10.88 7.31
N PRO A 136 23.74 -10.86 8.63
CA PRO A 136 24.87 -11.56 9.26
C PRO A 136 24.81 -13.10 9.15
N ASN A 137 23.63 -13.67 8.90
CA ASN A 137 23.48 -15.12 8.69
C ASN A 137 23.60 -15.56 7.22
N PHE A 138 23.78 -14.64 6.28
CA PHE A 138 23.84 -14.95 4.85
C PHE A 138 25.20 -14.54 4.29
N LEU A 139 25.91 -15.52 3.73
CA LEU A 139 27.27 -15.34 3.19
C LEU A 139 27.28 -14.70 1.79
N GLU A 140 26.12 -14.61 1.13
CA GLU A 140 25.98 -14.07 -0.23
C GLU A 140 24.77 -13.12 -0.31
N ASP A 141 24.93 -12.00 -1.02
CA ASP A 141 23.82 -11.16 -1.46
C ASP A 141 22.93 -11.99 -2.40
N GLY A 142 21.61 -12.02 -2.16
CA GLY A 142 20.73 -12.93 -2.89
C GLY A 142 19.28 -12.47 -2.96
N LEU A 143 18.56 -13.01 -3.94
CA LEU A 143 17.10 -12.86 -4.03
C LEU A 143 16.42 -13.92 -3.15
N VAL A 144 15.40 -13.47 -2.44
CA VAL A 144 14.54 -14.33 -1.64
C VAL A 144 13.10 -14.16 -2.07
N LEU A 145 12.35 -15.24 -1.96
CA LEU A 145 10.90 -15.17 -1.96
C LEU A 145 10.43 -15.08 -0.52
N CYS A 146 9.61 -14.09 -0.18
CA CYS A 146 9.17 -13.88 1.19
C CYS A 146 7.66 -13.67 1.33
N ARG A 147 7.16 -13.98 2.52
CA ARG A 147 5.80 -13.71 2.98
C ARG A 147 5.86 -13.07 4.36
N VAL A 148 5.06 -12.02 4.55
CA VAL A 148 4.85 -11.40 5.85
C VAL A 148 3.60 -11.99 6.49
N GLU A 149 3.73 -12.58 7.68
CA GLU A 149 2.56 -12.94 8.49
C GLU A 149 2.09 -11.76 9.32
N ALA A 150 0.92 -11.21 8.97
CA ALA A 150 0.36 -10.03 9.63
C ALA A 150 0.07 -10.24 11.13
N GLN A 151 -0.22 -11.49 11.55
CA GLN A 151 -0.53 -11.79 12.95
C GLN A 151 0.71 -11.94 13.84
N GLU A 152 1.84 -12.41 13.28
CA GLU A 152 3.05 -12.70 14.06
C GLU A 152 4.22 -11.76 13.76
N GLN A 153 4.09 -10.86 12.78
CA GLN A 153 5.19 -10.04 12.25
C GLN A 153 6.43 -10.87 11.84
N GLN A 154 6.24 -12.16 11.59
CA GLN A 154 7.29 -13.05 11.13
C GLN A 154 7.41 -12.97 9.61
N LEU A 155 8.66 -12.84 9.15
CA LEU A 155 9.02 -12.92 7.75
C LEU A 155 9.44 -14.36 7.45
N LEU A 156 8.59 -15.10 6.73
CA LEU A 156 8.99 -16.37 6.16
C LEU A 156 9.65 -16.10 4.82
N TYR A 157 10.81 -16.71 4.58
CA TYR A 157 11.51 -16.54 3.31
C TYR A 157 12.20 -17.84 2.87
N ASN A 158 12.45 -17.94 1.58
CA ASN A 158 13.29 -18.98 0.98
C ASN A 158 14.23 -18.34 -0.05
N PHE A 159 15.45 -18.85 -0.14
CA PHE A 159 16.42 -18.40 -1.15
C PHE A 159 16.01 -18.87 -2.54
N ILE A 160 16.11 -17.97 -3.51
CA ILE A 160 15.92 -18.29 -4.92
C ILE A 160 17.27 -18.75 -5.46
N SER A 161 17.36 -20.02 -5.85
CA SER A 161 18.58 -20.57 -6.47
C SER A 161 18.79 -19.99 -7.88
N PRO A 162 20.03 -20.05 -8.43
CA PRO A 162 20.31 -19.55 -9.78
C PRO A 162 19.41 -20.18 -10.87
N SER A 163 19.10 -21.47 -10.79
CA SER A 163 18.19 -22.11 -11.77
C SER A 163 16.76 -21.58 -11.64
N GLN A 164 16.26 -21.38 -10.42
CA GLN A 164 14.94 -20.79 -10.20
C GLN A 164 14.90 -19.31 -10.63
N LEU A 165 16.02 -18.60 -10.53
CA LEU A 165 16.15 -17.22 -10.99
C LEU A 165 15.92 -17.11 -12.51
N ASP A 166 16.58 -17.95 -13.30
CA ASP A 166 16.44 -17.96 -14.77
C ASP A 166 15.01 -18.31 -15.20
N GLN A 167 14.37 -19.25 -14.49
CA GLN A 167 12.99 -19.61 -14.71
C GLN A 167 12.02 -18.46 -14.38
N LEU A 168 12.23 -17.77 -13.26
CA LEU A 168 11.44 -16.58 -12.90
C LEU A 168 11.66 -15.45 -13.90
N ALA A 169 12.90 -15.22 -14.35
CA ALA A 169 13.23 -14.24 -15.38
C ALA A 169 12.42 -14.51 -16.66
N THR A 170 12.35 -15.78 -17.06
CA THR A 170 11.55 -16.24 -18.20
C THR A 170 10.07 -15.97 -17.99
N ILE A 171 9.51 -16.35 -16.83
CA ILE A 171 8.09 -16.11 -16.48
C ILE A 171 7.72 -14.63 -16.54
N TYR A 172 8.58 -13.76 -16.00
CA TYR A 172 8.32 -12.31 -15.99
C TYR A 172 8.79 -11.58 -17.26
N GLY A 173 9.40 -12.28 -18.22
CA GLY A 173 9.91 -11.70 -19.46
C GLY A 173 11.08 -10.72 -19.26
N GLU A 174 11.87 -10.89 -18.21
CA GLU A 174 12.99 -10.00 -17.87
C GLU A 174 14.30 -10.55 -18.46
N ILE A 175 14.87 -9.83 -19.43
CA ILE A 175 16.03 -10.31 -20.22
C ILE A 175 17.33 -9.62 -19.79
N TYR A 176 17.24 -8.44 -19.16
CA TYR A 176 18.39 -7.64 -18.75
C TYR A 176 18.23 -7.17 -17.31
N ASP A 177 19.33 -7.15 -16.56
CA ASP A 177 19.35 -6.74 -15.14
C ASP A 177 18.30 -7.51 -14.31
N VAL A 178 18.24 -8.82 -14.56
CA VAL A 178 17.24 -9.76 -14.05
C VAL A 178 17.01 -9.61 -12.56
N ILE A 179 18.10 -9.53 -11.77
CA ILE A 179 18.01 -9.41 -10.32
C ILE A 179 17.24 -8.15 -9.92
N SER A 180 17.62 -6.98 -10.44
CA SER A 180 16.98 -5.71 -10.07
C SER A 180 15.53 -5.63 -10.51
N ARG A 181 15.19 -6.26 -11.65
CA ARG A 181 13.84 -6.24 -12.22
C ARG A 181 12.88 -7.25 -11.62
N LEU A 182 13.40 -8.34 -11.06
CA LEU A 182 12.59 -9.31 -10.32
C LEU A 182 12.23 -8.80 -8.92
N VAL A 183 13.02 -7.89 -8.34
CA VAL A 183 12.67 -7.26 -7.05
C VAL A 183 11.32 -6.54 -7.17
N GLY A 184 10.42 -6.83 -6.24
CA GLY A 184 9.08 -6.26 -6.20
C GLY A 184 8.03 -7.02 -6.99
N LYS A 185 8.42 -8.02 -7.80
CA LYS A 185 7.46 -8.96 -8.40
C LYS A 185 6.84 -9.84 -7.31
N CYS A 186 5.62 -10.31 -7.56
CA CYS A 186 4.86 -11.10 -6.60
C CYS A 186 3.92 -12.09 -7.28
N PHE A 187 3.52 -13.11 -6.52
CA PHE A 187 2.48 -14.05 -6.93
C PHE A 187 1.70 -14.57 -5.73
N SER A 188 0.56 -15.18 -6.01
CA SER A 188 -0.32 -15.82 -5.02
C SER A 188 -0.17 -17.35 -5.06
N SER A 189 -0.25 -18.00 -3.90
CA SER A 189 -0.24 -19.47 -3.77
C SER A 189 -1.12 -19.92 -2.60
N TYR A 190 -1.63 -21.14 -2.69
CA TYR A 190 -2.30 -21.82 -1.56
C TYR A 190 -1.29 -22.43 -0.57
N GLN A 191 -0.03 -22.58 -0.99
CA GLN A 191 1.02 -23.13 -0.14
C GLN A 191 1.39 -22.15 0.97
N PRO A 192 1.52 -22.61 2.22
CA PRO A 192 1.84 -21.74 3.34
C PRO A 192 3.33 -21.49 3.52
N PHE A 193 4.24 -22.07 2.73
CA PHE A 193 5.67 -21.91 2.91
C PHE A 193 6.34 -21.43 1.60
N PRO A 194 7.32 -20.51 1.66
CA PRO A 194 7.85 -19.87 0.45
C PRO A 194 8.51 -20.84 -0.53
N LYS A 195 9.16 -21.91 -0.06
CA LYS A 195 9.81 -22.87 -0.95
C LYS A 195 8.76 -23.63 -1.77
N GLU A 196 7.75 -24.16 -1.09
CA GLU A 196 6.64 -24.92 -1.65
C GLU A 196 5.81 -24.05 -2.59
N ALA A 197 5.59 -22.78 -2.23
CA ALA A 197 4.91 -21.81 -3.09
C ALA A 197 5.72 -21.52 -4.37
N LEU A 198 7.05 -21.40 -4.27
CA LEU A 198 7.92 -21.20 -5.43
C LEU A 198 7.93 -22.43 -6.34
N ASP A 199 8.09 -23.62 -5.75
CA ASP A 199 8.13 -24.88 -6.50
C ASP A 199 6.78 -25.11 -7.22
N GLU A 200 5.65 -24.87 -6.53
CA GLU A 200 4.31 -24.89 -7.12
C GLU A 200 4.20 -23.88 -8.27
N TYR A 201 4.60 -22.63 -8.05
CA TYR A 201 4.52 -21.57 -9.07
C TYR A 201 5.34 -21.89 -10.31
N LEU A 202 6.56 -22.40 -10.15
CA LEU A 202 7.43 -22.81 -11.24
C LEU A 202 6.88 -24.03 -11.99
N GLN A 203 6.38 -25.03 -11.26
CA GLN A 203 5.75 -26.22 -11.85
C GLN A 203 4.54 -25.85 -12.69
N ILE A 204 3.68 -25.01 -12.12
CA ILE A 204 2.50 -24.46 -12.76
C ILE A 204 2.91 -23.77 -14.09
N HIS A 205 4.06 -23.06 -14.15
CA HIS A 205 4.58 -22.40 -15.37
C HIS A 205 5.55 -23.25 -16.21
N HIS A 206 5.84 -24.50 -15.85
CA HIS A 206 6.95 -25.27 -16.41
C HIS A 206 6.91 -25.39 -17.94
N ARG A 207 5.72 -25.62 -18.51
CA ARG A 207 5.54 -25.72 -19.97
C ARG A 207 5.86 -24.44 -20.72
N TYR A 208 5.59 -23.29 -20.10
CA TYR A 208 5.93 -21.99 -20.69
C TYR A 208 7.45 -21.80 -20.70
N ILE A 209 8.12 -22.09 -19.58
CA ILE A 209 9.57 -22.05 -19.47
C ILE A 209 10.21 -22.90 -20.57
N GLU A 210 9.79 -24.17 -20.70
CA GLU A 210 10.31 -25.07 -21.74
C GLU A 210 10.09 -24.54 -23.18
N ALA A 211 8.92 -23.96 -23.46
CA ALA A 211 8.59 -23.43 -24.78
C ALA A 211 9.46 -22.22 -25.16
N VAL A 212 9.76 -21.34 -24.20
CA VAL A 212 10.64 -20.18 -24.40
C VAL A 212 12.09 -20.63 -24.56
N GLU A 213 12.59 -21.49 -23.66
CA GLU A 213 13.97 -21.98 -23.69
C GLU A 213 14.29 -22.79 -24.95
N SER A 214 13.34 -23.57 -25.45
CA SER A 214 13.50 -24.39 -26.66
C SER A 214 13.41 -23.60 -27.97
N SER A 215 13.20 -22.28 -27.94
CA SER A 215 13.08 -21.41 -29.13
C SER A 215 11.98 -21.82 -30.13
N HIS A 216 10.99 -22.60 -29.69
CA HIS A 216 9.88 -23.06 -30.55
C HIS A 216 8.89 -21.94 -30.88
N ILE A 217 8.97 -20.79 -30.19
CA ILE A 217 8.18 -19.59 -30.42
C ILE A 217 9.15 -18.40 -30.44
N GLY A 218 9.18 -17.64 -31.54
CA GLY A 218 9.96 -16.39 -31.59
C GLY A 218 9.43 -15.37 -30.58
N ALA A 219 10.32 -14.65 -29.90
CA ALA A 219 9.96 -13.71 -28.83
C ALA A 219 8.94 -12.64 -29.29
N GLU A 220 8.96 -12.25 -30.57
CA GLU A 220 7.99 -11.32 -31.15
C GLU A 220 6.53 -11.82 -31.15
N TYR A 221 6.31 -13.14 -31.16
CA TYR A 221 4.98 -13.75 -31.22
C TYR A 221 4.35 -13.94 -29.84
N LEU A 222 5.18 -13.98 -28.78
CA LEU A 222 4.71 -14.00 -27.38
C LEU A 222 4.14 -12.65 -26.96
N GLN A 223 4.78 -11.55 -27.40
CA GLN A 223 4.35 -10.18 -27.04
C GLN A 223 3.06 -9.74 -27.72
N SER A 224 2.73 -10.31 -28.89
CA SER A 224 1.58 -9.92 -29.71
C SER A 224 0.31 -10.72 -29.42
N CYS A 225 0.43 -11.84 -28.71
CA CYS A 225 -0.68 -12.71 -28.37
C CYS A 225 -1.33 -12.28 -27.03
N LYS A 226 -2.52 -11.66 -27.11
CA LYS A 226 -3.33 -11.26 -25.93
C LYS A 226 -3.71 -12.42 -24.98
N GLY A 227 -3.59 -13.67 -25.45
CA GLY A 227 -3.80 -14.87 -24.63
C GLY A 227 -2.51 -15.50 -24.09
N CYS A 228 -1.35 -15.19 -24.67
CA CYS A 228 -0.07 -15.81 -24.33
C CYS A 228 0.64 -15.09 -23.18
N SER A 229 0.14 -13.93 -22.77
CA SER A 229 0.60 -13.26 -21.56
C SER A 229 0.23 -14.01 -20.27
N TYR A 230 -0.63 -15.06 -20.31
CA TYR A 230 -1.19 -15.69 -19.09
C TYR A 230 -1.66 -17.18 -19.15
N LEU A 231 -0.98 -18.16 -19.77
CA LEU A 231 -1.46 -19.57 -19.79
C LEU A 231 -0.37 -20.65 -19.60
N PHE A 232 -0.44 -21.71 -18.77
CA PHE A 232 -1.47 -22.47 -18.00
C PHE A 232 -2.51 -23.29 -18.78
N ALA A 233 -2.20 -24.56 -19.14
CA ALA A 233 -3.01 -25.80 -18.88
C ALA A 233 -2.61 -27.05 -19.72
N GLU A 234 -3.17 -28.20 -19.31
CA GLU A 234 -2.81 -29.60 -19.55
C GLU A 234 -3.40 -30.24 -20.83
N ASN A 235 -2.69 -30.19 -21.95
CA ASN A 235 -2.35 -31.30 -22.87
C ASN A 235 -1.93 -30.65 -24.19
N HIS A 236 -0.68 -30.88 -24.58
CA HIS A 236 0.05 -30.22 -25.66
C HIS A 236 -0.80 -29.49 -26.72
N VAL A 237 -0.91 -28.15 -26.61
CA VAL A 237 -1.02 -27.26 -27.78
C VAL A 237 -0.27 -25.97 -27.46
N VAL A 238 0.98 -25.89 -27.93
CA VAL A 238 1.54 -24.62 -28.41
C VAL A 238 0.58 -24.18 -29.50
N CYS A 239 -0.06 -23.01 -29.34
CA CYS A 239 -0.98 -22.41 -30.31
C CYS A 239 -0.66 -22.91 -31.72
N ALA A 240 -1.54 -23.73 -32.32
CA ALA A 240 -1.33 -24.14 -33.71
C ALA A 240 -1.07 -22.85 -34.51
N PRO A 241 0.04 -22.77 -35.27
CA PRO A 241 0.40 -21.53 -35.93
C PRO A 241 -0.70 -21.22 -36.94
N GLN A 242 -1.59 -20.29 -36.61
CA GLN A 242 -2.10 -19.43 -37.66
C GLN A 242 -0.88 -18.66 -38.18
N PRO A 243 -0.56 -18.75 -39.48
CA PRO A 243 0.57 -18.02 -40.06
C PRO A 243 0.53 -16.50 -39.83
N LEU A 244 -0.61 -15.98 -39.36
CA LEU A 244 -0.89 -14.56 -39.17
C LEU A 244 -1.11 -14.18 -37.70
N GLY A 245 -1.02 -15.11 -36.74
CA GLY A 245 -1.26 -14.85 -35.33
C GLY A 245 -2.74 -14.61 -34.96
N TRP A 246 -3.07 -14.77 -33.68
CA TRP A 246 -4.41 -14.54 -33.15
C TRP A 246 -4.64 -13.04 -32.89
N TYR A 247 -4.75 -12.25 -33.97
CA TYR A 247 -5.09 -10.83 -33.85
C TYR A 247 -6.52 -10.66 -33.36
N GLY A 248 -6.68 -10.19 -32.12
CA GLY A 248 -7.97 -9.72 -31.60
C GLY A 248 -8.97 -10.81 -31.18
N VAL A 249 -8.54 -12.07 -31.01
CA VAL A 249 -9.39 -13.18 -30.53
C VAL A 249 -8.79 -13.76 -29.25
N ASP A 250 -9.64 -14.11 -28.28
CA ASP A 250 -9.24 -14.80 -27.06
C ASP A 250 -8.70 -16.20 -27.40
N CYS A 251 -7.47 -16.50 -26.93
CA CYS A 251 -6.88 -17.82 -27.11
C CYS A 251 -7.79 -18.89 -26.49
N PRO A 252 -8.12 -19.99 -27.21
CA PRO A 252 -8.98 -21.06 -26.69
C PRO A 252 -8.41 -21.77 -25.46
N ASP A 253 -7.12 -21.59 -25.15
CA ASP A 253 -6.46 -22.09 -23.94
C ASP A 253 -6.74 -21.24 -22.69
N LYS A 254 -7.53 -20.15 -22.78
CA LYS A 254 -8.01 -19.31 -21.65
C LYS A 254 -8.88 -20.03 -20.60
N ARG A 255 -8.81 -21.36 -20.50
CA ARG A 255 -9.45 -22.10 -19.42
C ARG A 255 -8.54 -22.06 -18.20
N TRP A 256 -8.97 -21.29 -17.21
CA TRP A 256 -8.45 -21.23 -15.85
C TRP A 256 -7.81 -22.55 -15.38
N VAL A 257 -6.52 -22.53 -15.03
CA VAL A 257 -5.92 -23.66 -14.31
C VAL A 257 -6.38 -23.57 -12.86
N SER A 258 -7.28 -24.46 -12.49
CA SER A 258 -7.88 -24.55 -11.15
C SER A 258 -6.87 -24.61 -10.00
N GLN A 259 -5.62 -24.99 -10.28
CA GLN A 259 -4.53 -25.07 -9.33
C GLN A 259 -3.95 -23.69 -8.96
N ARG A 260 -4.18 -22.64 -9.77
CA ARG A 260 -3.64 -21.30 -9.52
C ARG A 260 -4.45 -20.61 -8.42
N ALA A 261 -3.78 -20.26 -7.33
CA ALA A 261 -4.36 -19.36 -6.34
C ALA A 261 -4.46 -17.96 -6.94
N LEU A 262 -5.66 -17.38 -6.95
CA LEU A 262 -5.85 -16.02 -7.44
C LEU A 262 -6.67 -15.21 -6.47
N ARG A 263 -6.15 -14.04 -6.13
CA ARG A 263 -6.89 -13.08 -5.31
C ARG A 263 -7.99 -12.41 -6.12
N PRO A 264 -9.06 -11.89 -5.47
CA PRO A 264 -10.25 -11.38 -6.16
C PRO A 264 -9.95 -10.36 -7.28
N TYR A 265 -8.98 -9.48 -7.08
CA TYR A 265 -8.61 -8.43 -8.04
C TYR A 265 -7.27 -8.68 -8.74
N GLU A 266 -6.72 -9.88 -8.62
CA GLU A 266 -5.55 -10.29 -9.39
C GLU A 266 -5.92 -10.63 -10.85
N ASP A 267 -7.20 -10.89 -11.15
CA ASP A 267 -7.68 -11.16 -12.52
C ASP A 267 -7.91 -9.85 -13.29
N ASP A 268 -7.23 -9.71 -14.44
CA ASP A 268 -7.36 -8.55 -15.31
C ASP A 268 -8.79 -8.40 -15.86
N ALA A 269 -9.53 -9.50 -16.06
CA ALA A 269 -10.92 -9.43 -16.52
C ALA A 269 -11.83 -8.83 -15.45
N VAL A 270 -11.60 -9.16 -14.17
CA VAL A 270 -12.30 -8.54 -13.04
C VAL A 270 -11.97 -7.05 -12.97
N VAL A 271 -10.69 -6.67 -13.07
CA VAL A 271 -10.27 -5.25 -13.04
C VAL A 271 -10.84 -4.47 -14.24
N ALA A 272 -10.85 -5.06 -15.44
CA ALA A 272 -11.47 -4.45 -16.61
C ALA A 272 -12.97 -4.22 -16.40
N LYS A 273 -13.68 -5.17 -15.78
CA LYS A 273 -15.11 -5.02 -15.45
C LYS A 273 -15.35 -3.91 -14.43
N LEU A 274 -14.43 -3.67 -13.49
CA LEU A 274 -14.56 -2.56 -12.53
C LEU A 274 -14.60 -1.19 -13.21
N ASN A 275 -13.88 -1.03 -14.32
CA ASN A 275 -13.87 0.21 -15.11
C ASN A 275 -15.19 0.49 -15.84
N SER A 276 -16.10 -0.49 -15.93
CA SER A 276 -17.41 -0.24 -16.53
C SER A 276 -18.17 0.83 -15.74
N ARG A 277 -18.69 1.82 -16.47
CA ARG A 277 -19.51 2.93 -15.95
C ARG A 277 -18.77 3.87 -14.99
N LEU A 278 -17.44 3.92 -15.04
CA LEU A 278 -16.68 4.99 -14.38
C LEU A 278 -16.48 6.17 -15.33
N GLU A 279 -16.77 7.37 -14.83
CA GLU A 279 -16.51 8.63 -15.53
C GLU A 279 -15.43 9.42 -14.78
N LEU A 280 -14.42 9.89 -15.52
CA LEU A 280 -13.27 10.64 -14.97
C LEU A 280 -12.55 9.89 -13.84
N CYS A 281 -12.61 8.56 -13.87
CA CYS A 281 -11.94 7.68 -12.94
C CYS A 281 -11.58 6.39 -13.65
N ASN A 282 -10.41 5.82 -13.34
CA ASN A 282 -10.00 4.53 -13.88
C ASN A 282 -9.37 3.64 -12.80
N VAL A 283 -9.58 2.34 -12.94
CA VAL A 283 -8.99 1.28 -12.13
C VAL A 283 -7.90 0.62 -12.95
N ILE A 284 -6.66 0.68 -12.49
CA ILE A 284 -5.49 0.19 -13.21
C ILE A 284 -4.75 -0.79 -12.30
N LYS A 285 -4.45 -1.98 -12.80
CA LYS A 285 -3.55 -2.91 -12.12
C LYS A 285 -2.09 -2.57 -12.45
N ARG A 286 -1.23 -2.52 -11.43
CA ARG A 286 0.22 -2.33 -11.54
C ARG A 286 0.95 -3.21 -10.55
N ASP A 287 1.81 -4.09 -11.06
CA ASP A 287 2.61 -5.04 -10.27
C ASP A 287 1.76 -5.77 -9.23
N CYS A 288 1.85 -5.38 -7.95
CA CYS A 288 1.13 -5.98 -6.82
C CYS A 288 0.00 -5.09 -6.27
N THR A 289 -0.43 -4.09 -7.03
CA THR A 289 -1.36 -3.06 -6.57
C THR A 289 -2.47 -2.78 -7.58
N ILE A 290 -3.63 -2.41 -7.09
CA ILE A 290 -4.73 -1.84 -7.87
C ILE A 290 -4.81 -0.36 -7.55
N LEU A 291 -4.71 0.47 -8.57
CA LEU A 291 -4.80 1.92 -8.47
C LEU A 291 -6.17 2.36 -8.97
N VAL A 292 -6.91 3.09 -8.14
CA VAL A 292 -8.06 3.88 -8.57
C VAL A 292 -7.57 5.31 -8.73
N ARG A 293 -7.56 5.84 -9.94
CA ARG A 293 -7.12 7.21 -10.20
C ARG A 293 -8.29 8.05 -10.63
N ASP A 294 -8.49 9.13 -9.90
CA ASP A 294 -9.53 10.12 -10.16
C ASP A 294 -8.94 11.26 -10.99
N GLU A 295 -9.41 11.43 -12.22
CA GLU A 295 -8.95 12.47 -13.13
C GLU A 295 -9.48 13.86 -12.74
N TYR A 296 -10.61 13.91 -12.03
CA TYR A 296 -11.21 15.16 -11.58
C TYR A 296 -10.38 15.84 -10.48
N THR A 297 -10.07 15.09 -9.41
CA THR A 297 -9.25 15.60 -8.28
C THR A 297 -7.75 15.36 -8.46
N SER A 298 -7.35 14.59 -9.47
CA SER A 298 -5.96 14.13 -9.69
C SER A 298 -5.38 13.29 -8.55
N ARG A 299 -6.25 12.66 -7.75
CA ARG A 299 -5.87 11.79 -6.63
C ARG A 299 -5.77 10.33 -7.05
N CYS A 300 -5.03 9.54 -6.29
CA CYS A 300 -4.76 8.14 -6.54
C CYS A 300 -4.93 7.33 -5.26
N PHE A 301 -5.72 6.27 -5.36
CA PHE A 301 -6.04 5.37 -4.26
C PHE A 301 -5.46 4.00 -4.57
N SER A 302 -4.63 3.47 -3.68
CA SER A 302 -3.89 2.23 -3.92
C SER A 302 -4.44 1.12 -3.03
N PHE A 303 -4.75 -0.03 -3.62
CA PHE A 303 -5.28 -1.22 -2.97
C PHE A 303 -4.40 -2.44 -3.26
N ASN A 304 -4.41 -3.42 -2.35
CA ASN A 304 -3.88 -4.75 -2.64
C ASN A 304 -4.89 -5.59 -3.47
N PHE A 305 -4.53 -6.81 -3.85
CA PHE A 305 -5.42 -7.69 -4.64
C PHE A 305 -6.62 -8.27 -3.87
N ASP A 306 -6.69 -8.10 -2.55
CA ASP A 306 -7.90 -8.38 -1.76
C ASP A 306 -8.87 -7.17 -1.77
N GLY A 307 -8.45 -6.03 -2.33
CA GLY A 307 -9.22 -4.79 -2.33
C GLY A 307 -9.10 -4.00 -1.02
N VAL A 308 -8.06 -4.25 -0.23
CA VAL A 308 -7.76 -3.49 0.99
C VAL A 308 -6.90 -2.28 0.64
N LEU A 309 -7.31 -1.10 1.09
CA LEU A 309 -6.60 0.16 0.88
C LEU A 309 -5.25 0.17 1.61
N TYR A 310 -4.19 0.64 0.94
CA TYR A 310 -2.88 0.80 1.57
C TYR A 310 -2.89 1.97 2.58
N PRO A 311 -2.25 1.84 3.76
CA PRO A 311 -2.20 2.92 4.76
C PRO A 311 -1.57 4.23 4.26
N SER A 312 -0.66 4.16 3.29
CA SER A 312 0.02 5.30 2.68
C SER A 312 -0.81 5.99 1.58
N SER A 313 -1.90 5.35 1.14
CA SER A 313 -2.79 5.83 0.09
C SER A 313 -3.54 7.09 0.52
N ASP A 314 -4.00 7.85 -0.46
CA ASP A 314 -5.03 8.86 -0.25
C ASP A 314 -6.31 8.20 0.29
N LYS A 315 -7.13 8.96 1.02
CA LYS A 315 -8.42 8.50 1.57
C LYS A 315 -9.56 9.43 1.18
N LEU A 316 -10.71 8.87 0.80
CA LEU A 316 -11.95 9.65 0.71
C LEU A 316 -12.49 9.87 2.12
N THR A 317 -12.70 11.12 2.50
CA THR A 317 -13.19 11.50 3.84
C THR A 317 -14.63 11.07 4.10
N GLU A 318 -15.36 10.80 3.04
CA GLU A 318 -16.76 10.38 3.03
C GLU A 318 -16.91 8.86 3.20
N LEU A 319 -15.80 8.12 3.10
CA LEU A 319 -15.77 6.66 3.24
C LEU A 319 -15.09 6.26 4.55
N ASP A 320 -15.44 5.07 5.04
CA ASP A 320 -14.78 4.47 6.19
C ASP A 320 -13.27 4.24 5.93
N ASP A 321 -12.45 4.30 6.98
CA ASP A 321 -11.01 4.03 6.91
C ASP A 321 -10.68 2.62 6.40
N MET A 322 -11.62 1.69 6.53
CA MET A 322 -11.55 0.30 6.08
C MET A 322 -12.32 0.05 4.78
N ALA A 323 -12.72 1.11 4.06
CA ALA A 323 -13.47 0.98 2.81
C ALA A 323 -12.68 0.20 1.74
N SER A 324 -13.35 -0.77 1.14
CA SER A 324 -12.78 -1.68 0.15
C SER A 324 -12.67 -1.03 -1.24
N LEU A 325 -11.89 -1.64 -2.13
CA LEU A 325 -11.85 -1.27 -3.55
C LEU A 325 -13.26 -1.21 -4.16
N ALA A 326 -14.13 -2.18 -3.85
CA ALA A 326 -15.50 -2.18 -4.35
C ALA A 326 -16.28 -0.94 -3.89
N THR A 327 -16.10 -0.52 -2.63
CA THR A 327 -16.71 0.68 -2.06
C THR A 327 -16.22 1.96 -2.75
N TYR A 328 -14.92 2.05 -3.05
CA TYR A 328 -14.36 3.19 -3.79
C TYR A 328 -14.88 3.24 -5.23
N VAL A 329 -14.91 2.10 -5.92
CA VAL A 329 -15.46 2.03 -7.28
C VAL A 329 -16.94 2.42 -7.28
N ASP A 330 -17.72 1.97 -6.30
CA ASP A 330 -19.13 2.33 -6.17
C ASP A 330 -19.33 3.83 -5.92
N TYR A 331 -18.49 4.43 -5.04
CA TYR A 331 -18.47 5.88 -4.83
C TYR A 331 -18.22 6.62 -6.15
N PHE A 332 -17.21 6.25 -6.93
CA PHE A 332 -16.90 6.94 -8.19
C PHE A 332 -17.94 6.74 -9.29
N ARG A 333 -18.68 5.62 -9.28
CA ARG A 333 -19.81 5.42 -10.19
C ARG A 333 -20.98 6.34 -9.89
N HIS A 334 -21.21 6.64 -8.61
CA HIS A 334 -22.40 7.38 -8.16
C HIS A 334 -22.11 8.81 -7.75
N ARG A 335 -20.84 9.23 -7.70
CA ARG A 335 -20.48 10.60 -7.31
C ARG A 335 -21.13 11.59 -8.28
N LYS A 336 -21.63 12.68 -7.71
CA LYS A 336 -22.08 13.84 -8.50
C LYS A 336 -20.99 14.88 -8.45
N ILE A 337 -20.44 15.21 -9.62
CA ILE A 337 -19.53 16.34 -9.75
C ILE A 337 -20.39 17.58 -9.97
N VAL A 338 -20.35 18.49 -8.99
CA VAL A 338 -20.93 19.81 -9.13
C VAL A 338 -19.82 20.74 -9.60
N GLU A 339 -19.90 21.21 -10.84
CA GLU A 339 -18.97 22.21 -11.36
C GLU A 339 -19.33 23.58 -10.77
N CYS A 340 -18.52 24.04 -9.84
CA CYS A 340 -18.54 25.43 -9.36
C CYS A 340 -17.51 26.24 -10.13
N ASP A 341 -17.76 27.51 -10.41
CA ASP A 341 -16.74 28.44 -10.88
C ASP A 341 -16.44 29.45 -9.76
N TYR A 342 -15.27 29.34 -9.15
CA TYR A 342 -14.83 30.21 -8.07
C TYR A 342 -14.11 31.47 -8.57
N SER A 343 -14.02 31.68 -9.89
CA SER A 343 -13.36 32.85 -10.47
C SER A 343 -14.19 34.13 -10.41
N THR A 344 -15.50 34.02 -10.11
CA THR A 344 -16.41 35.17 -10.02
C THR A 344 -16.00 36.10 -8.89
N SER A 345 -16.25 37.40 -9.07
CA SER A 345 -15.98 38.44 -8.08
C SER A 345 -16.56 38.12 -6.70
N ASP A 346 -17.77 37.56 -6.64
CA ASP A 346 -18.48 37.33 -5.39
C ASP A 346 -17.72 36.38 -4.44
N TYR A 347 -17.11 35.31 -4.96
CA TYR A 347 -16.28 34.41 -4.17
C TYR A 347 -14.92 35.02 -3.83
N ILE A 348 -14.24 35.55 -4.85
CA ILE A 348 -12.86 36.01 -4.72
C ILE A 348 -12.76 37.24 -3.81
N ASP A 349 -13.67 38.21 -3.97
CA ASP A 349 -13.66 39.43 -3.17
C ASP A 349 -14.07 39.15 -1.73
N CYS A 350 -15.01 38.21 -1.51
CA CYS A 350 -15.32 37.71 -0.17
C CYS A 350 -14.08 37.09 0.51
N TRP A 351 -13.38 36.17 -0.16
CA TRP A 351 -12.19 35.56 0.42
C TRP A 351 -11.03 36.54 0.61
N ARG A 352 -10.85 37.51 -0.30
CA ARG A 352 -9.87 38.60 -0.13
C ARG A 352 -10.19 39.44 1.09
N TYR A 353 -11.47 39.76 1.31
CA TYR A 353 -11.93 40.49 2.48
C TYR A 353 -11.67 39.70 3.77
N GLU A 354 -12.05 38.42 3.81
CA GLU A 354 -11.85 37.55 4.97
C GLU A 354 -10.36 37.32 5.30
N LEU A 355 -9.48 37.39 4.30
CA LEU A 355 -8.04 37.22 4.44
C LEU A 355 -7.26 38.55 4.50
N ALA A 356 -7.93 39.70 4.52
CA ALA A 356 -7.30 41.03 4.38
C ALA A 356 -6.23 41.31 5.45
N ASN A 357 -6.41 40.77 6.66
CA ASN A 357 -5.47 40.92 7.77
C ASN A 357 -4.37 39.85 7.80
N THR A 358 -4.24 39.06 6.74
CA THR A 358 -3.23 38.01 6.61
C THR A 358 -2.17 38.40 5.58
N ASN A 359 -1.04 37.69 5.58
CA ASN A 359 -0.04 37.81 4.51
C ASN A 359 -0.42 37.00 3.27
N VAL A 360 -1.71 36.76 3.01
CA VAL A 360 -2.19 35.95 1.89
C VAL A 360 -2.72 36.85 0.79
N THR A 361 -2.41 36.54 -0.47
CA THR A 361 -3.05 37.16 -1.64
C THR A 361 -3.72 36.10 -2.51
N ILE A 362 -4.83 36.48 -3.14
CA ILE A 362 -5.54 35.66 -4.12
C ILE A 362 -5.54 36.40 -5.45
N ASP A 363 -4.91 35.79 -6.45
CA ASP A 363 -4.84 36.29 -7.82
C ASP A 363 -5.61 35.35 -8.74
N VAL A 364 -6.37 35.91 -9.68
CA VAL A 364 -7.11 35.15 -10.69
C VAL A 364 -6.54 35.50 -12.05
N THR A 365 -6.28 34.49 -12.87
CA THR A 365 -5.92 34.64 -14.27
C THR A 365 -6.88 33.79 -15.13
N ASP A 366 -6.79 33.88 -16.45
CA ASP A 366 -7.74 33.31 -17.40
C ASP A 366 -8.13 31.83 -17.18
N ASN A 367 -7.27 31.03 -16.54
CA ASN A 367 -7.51 29.61 -16.32
C ASN A 367 -7.17 29.10 -14.91
N ARG A 368 -6.83 29.98 -13.97
CA ARG A 368 -6.33 29.57 -12.64
C ARG A 368 -6.56 30.60 -11.57
N ILE A 369 -6.70 30.10 -10.35
CA ILE A 369 -6.72 30.85 -9.10
C ILE A 369 -5.43 30.52 -8.36
N ILE A 370 -4.69 31.55 -7.98
CA ILE A 370 -3.39 31.45 -7.31
C ILE A 370 -3.53 32.04 -5.91
N VAL A 371 -3.26 31.23 -4.90
CA VAL A 371 -3.21 31.68 -3.50
C VAL A 371 -1.75 31.71 -3.05
N ARG A 372 -1.25 32.89 -2.62
CA ARG A 372 0.15 33.07 -2.18
C ARG A 372 0.22 33.38 -0.70
N GLU A 373 1.01 32.63 0.06
CA GLU A 373 1.37 32.91 1.45
C GLU A 373 2.68 33.72 1.50
N GLY A 374 2.59 35.05 1.63
CA GLY A 374 3.72 35.97 1.80
C GLY A 374 4.03 36.83 0.56
N LYS A 375 4.70 37.97 0.78
CA LYS A 375 5.02 38.97 -0.25
C LYS A 375 6.43 38.87 -0.85
N SER A 376 7.28 37.95 -0.37
CA SER A 376 8.69 37.82 -0.77
C SER A 376 8.92 36.76 -1.86
N LEU A 377 10.02 36.88 -2.63
CA LEU A 377 10.50 35.79 -3.49
C LEU A 377 10.72 34.52 -2.66
N GLY A 378 10.16 33.39 -3.11
CA GLY A 378 10.15 32.12 -2.37
C GLY A 378 8.91 31.88 -1.50
N SER A 379 7.91 32.78 -1.55
CA SER A 379 6.61 32.56 -0.91
C SER A 379 5.93 31.30 -1.42
N LYS A 380 5.29 30.59 -0.49
CA LYS A 380 4.56 29.37 -0.77
C LYS A 380 3.30 29.73 -1.56
N PHE A 381 3.09 29.10 -2.71
CA PHE A 381 1.95 29.36 -3.56
C PHE A 381 1.18 28.07 -3.86
N HIS A 382 -0.11 28.25 -4.10
CA HIS A 382 -1.06 27.18 -4.36
C HIS A 382 -1.81 27.52 -5.64
N GLU A 383 -1.91 26.56 -6.55
CA GLU A 383 -2.54 26.74 -7.85
C GLU A 383 -3.77 25.84 -7.98
N PHE A 384 -4.89 26.47 -8.30
CA PHE A 384 -6.16 25.81 -8.50
C PHE A 384 -6.73 26.17 -9.87
N ARG A 385 -7.45 25.23 -10.48
CA ARG A 385 -8.34 25.52 -11.61
C ARG A 385 -9.45 26.46 -11.15
N LEU A 386 -10.17 27.06 -12.10
CA LEU A 386 -11.29 27.97 -11.78
C LEU A 386 -12.38 27.26 -10.94
N ASN A 387 -12.53 25.94 -11.10
CA ASN A 387 -13.42 25.13 -10.28
C ASN A 387 -12.90 24.74 -8.89
N GLY A 388 -11.77 25.31 -8.47
CA GLY A 388 -11.20 25.13 -7.14
C GLY A 388 -10.45 23.80 -6.93
N GLN A 389 -10.37 22.94 -7.95
CA GLN A 389 -9.55 21.72 -7.89
C GLN A 389 -8.06 22.07 -8.04
N PRO A 390 -7.16 21.41 -7.30
CA PRO A 390 -5.73 21.67 -7.40
C PRO A 390 -5.19 21.23 -8.76
N PHE A 391 -4.26 22.00 -9.33
CA PHE A 391 -3.52 21.54 -10.52
C PHE A 391 -2.64 20.31 -10.21
N ASN A 392 -2.15 20.23 -8.96
CA ASN A 392 -1.41 19.09 -8.44
C ASN A 392 -1.89 18.78 -7.02
N ALA A 393 -2.62 17.67 -6.86
CA ALA A 393 -3.08 17.18 -5.57
C ALA A 393 -1.92 16.88 -4.59
N TYR A 394 -0.73 16.58 -5.11
CA TYR A 394 0.49 16.28 -4.35
C TYR A 394 1.45 17.45 -4.28
N SER A 395 0.95 18.69 -4.41
CA SER A 395 1.78 19.87 -4.24
C SER A 395 2.47 19.85 -2.88
N TYR A 396 3.79 20.09 -2.86
CA TYR A 396 4.57 20.22 -1.62
C TYR A 396 4.06 21.37 -0.72
N ALA A 397 3.31 22.31 -1.31
CA ALA A 397 2.65 23.39 -0.60
C ALA A 397 1.38 22.92 0.15
N CYS A 398 0.81 21.76 -0.16
CA CYS A 398 -0.39 21.28 0.53
C CYS A 398 -0.13 21.16 2.05
N PRO A 399 -0.90 21.84 2.92
CA PRO A 399 -0.86 21.58 4.35
C PRO A 399 -1.14 20.12 4.65
N ARG A 400 -0.43 19.52 5.62
CA ARG A 400 -0.60 18.10 5.97
C ARG A 400 -2.04 17.76 6.33
N ASP A 401 -2.71 18.65 7.06
CA ASP A 401 -4.11 18.49 7.50
C ASP A 401 -5.10 18.42 6.34
N LEU A 402 -4.74 18.96 5.18
CA LEU A 402 -5.59 18.99 3.99
C LEU A 402 -5.29 17.88 3.00
N ARG A 403 -4.30 17.00 3.25
CA ARG A 403 -3.86 15.98 2.26
C ARG A 403 -5.01 15.18 1.63
N ASN A 404 -6.04 14.84 2.41
CA ASN A 404 -7.17 14.05 1.94
C ASN A 404 -8.37 14.87 1.44
N ASN A 405 -8.32 16.20 1.52
CA ASN A 405 -9.39 17.10 1.08
C ASN A 405 -8.79 18.43 0.60
N TYR A 406 -7.76 18.38 -0.23
CA TYR A 406 -7.03 19.56 -0.68
C TYR A 406 -7.71 20.19 -1.89
N ASN A 407 -8.38 21.33 -1.67
CA ASN A 407 -9.02 22.14 -2.70
C ASN A 407 -8.99 23.62 -2.27
N LEU A 408 -9.42 24.52 -3.15
CA LEU A 408 -9.38 25.96 -2.91
C LEU A 408 -10.15 26.37 -1.66
N VAL A 409 -11.36 25.86 -1.49
CA VAL A 409 -12.24 26.19 -0.35
C VAL A 409 -11.61 25.72 0.96
N SER A 410 -11.15 24.47 1.00
CA SER A 410 -10.53 23.92 2.22
C SER A 410 -9.21 24.61 2.57
N LEU A 411 -8.45 25.07 1.57
CA LEU A 411 -7.26 25.89 1.79
C LEU A 411 -7.62 27.25 2.40
N VAL A 412 -8.60 27.96 1.83
CA VAL A 412 -9.02 29.27 2.34
C VAL A 412 -9.49 29.14 3.80
N ASP A 413 -10.34 28.16 4.10
CA ASP A 413 -10.82 27.90 5.46
C ASP A 413 -9.69 27.53 6.43
N TYR A 414 -8.68 26.81 5.96
CA TYR A 414 -7.49 26.51 6.74
C TYR A 414 -6.68 27.78 7.05
N LEU A 415 -6.48 28.65 6.06
CA LEU A 415 -5.73 29.90 6.22
C LEU A 415 -6.43 30.88 7.18
N LYS A 416 -7.76 30.99 7.09
CA LYS A 416 -8.60 31.75 8.03
C LYS A 416 -8.46 31.24 9.47
N ARG A 417 -8.54 29.92 9.68
CA ARG A 417 -8.39 29.34 11.03
C ARG A 417 -6.98 29.53 11.59
N ARG A 418 -5.97 29.51 10.73
CA ARG A 418 -4.57 29.71 11.12
C ARG A 418 -4.26 31.16 11.53
N SER A 419 -4.89 32.15 10.90
CA SER A 419 -4.72 33.56 11.30
C SER A 419 -5.33 33.83 12.67
N HIS A 420 -6.55 33.36 12.94
CA HIS A 420 -7.19 33.54 14.25
C HIS A 420 -6.41 32.90 15.41
N LYS A 421 -5.72 31.78 15.18
CA LYS A 421 -4.86 31.18 16.22
C LYS A 421 -3.62 32.02 16.56
N LYS A 422 -3.15 32.89 15.66
CA LYS A 422 -2.01 33.79 15.91
C LYS A 422 -2.40 35.08 16.65
N GLU A 423 -3.67 35.46 16.65
CA GLU A 423 -4.15 36.65 17.37
C GLU A 423 -4.49 36.36 18.85
N VAL A 424 -4.66 35.08 19.21
CA VAL A 424 -5.02 34.63 20.58
C VAL A 424 -3.80 34.12 21.36
N SER A 425 -2.63 34.01 20.72
CA SER A 425 -1.33 33.67 21.34
C SER A 425 -0.45 34.91 21.44
#